data_AF-D5PG76-F1
#
_entry.id   AF-D5PG76-F1
#
_cell.length_a   1.000
_cell.length_b   1.000
_cell.length_c   1.000
_cell.angle_alpha   90.00
_cell.angle_beta   90.00
_cell.angle_gamma   90.00
#
_symmetry.space_group_name_H-M   'P 1'
#
loop_
_entity.id
_entity.type
_entity.pdbx_description
1 polymer ?
#
loop_
_entity_poly.entity_id
_entity_poly.type
_entity_poly.pdbx_seq_one_letter_code
_entity_poly.pdbx_strand_id
1 'polypeptide(L)'
;MIVNAPGALGIPSIALAAYRSAEQKMAVAAPNCGVSWNLLAGIGRIESGHAGGGAVDARGTAVVPIYGPALDGTLPGNEIILQSSAGNRPTYARAMGPMQFLPGTWARYASDGKGDGVADPQNLFDSTLAAARYLCSGGLNLRDPSQVMAAILRYNNSMAYAQNVLGWASAYATGVVPVDLPPMTGPPPPLADAHLEHAEGLGPNLPMNINGLPSDDPLARMPLIDLSQPQNAGPPPMFPWMAPAPQQ
;
A
#
# COMPACT_ATOMS: atom_id res chain seq x y z
N MET A 1 -13.43 10.54 13.30
CA MET A 1 -14.57 10.87 12.39
C MET A 1 -14.27 10.17 11.08
N ILE A 2 -15.16 9.28 10.61
CA ILE A 2 -15.02 8.59 9.32
C ILE A 2 -15.45 9.57 8.23
N VAL A 3 -14.60 9.80 7.22
CA VAL A 3 -14.84 10.78 6.16
C VAL A 3 -15.43 10.14 4.91
N ASN A 4 -16.75 9.91 4.90
CA ASN A 4 -17.46 9.42 3.70
C ASN A 4 -17.97 10.62 2.88
N ALA A 5 -17.32 10.93 1.76
CA ALA A 5 -17.82 11.92 0.80
C ALA A 5 -17.62 11.43 -0.65
N PRO A 6 -18.69 11.09 -1.39
CA PRO A 6 -18.57 10.63 -2.77
C PRO A 6 -18.19 11.80 -3.69
N GLY A 7 -17.04 11.70 -4.36
CA GLY A 7 -16.62 12.61 -5.43
C GLY A 7 -17.38 12.38 -6.73
N ALA A 8 -17.04 13.15 -7.78
CA ALA A 8 -17.79 13.26 -9.05
C ALA A 8 -18.06 11.93 -9.81
N LEU A 9 -17.42 10.83 -9.44
CA LEU A 9 -17.68 9.47 -9.93
C LEU A 9 -17.61 8.39 -8.82
N GLY A 10 -17.91 8.79 -7.58
CA GLY A 10 -17.91 7.88 -6.43
C GLY A 10 -16.54 7.64 -5.79
N ILE A 11 -15.50 8.39 -6.17
CA ILE A 11 -14.21 8.35 -5.45
C ILE A 11 -14.36 9.13 -4.12
N PRO A 12 -14.09 8.52 -2.96
CA PRO A 12 -14.05 9.22 -1.68
C PRO A 12 -13.04 10.38 -1.70
N SER A 13 -13.40 11.53 -1.12
CA SER A 13 -12.55 12.74 -1.13
C SER A 13 -11.11 12.50 -0.67
N ILE A 14 -10.92 11.72 0.41
CA ILE A 14 -9.61 11.38 0.95
C ILE A 14 -8.82 10.43 0.05
N ALA A 15 -9.48 9.49 -0.63
CA ALA A 15 -8.83 8.63 -1.62
C ALA A 15 -8.38 9.45 -2.83
N LEU A 16 -9.23 10.37 -3.32
CA LEU A 16 -8.86 11.29 -4.39
C LEU A 16 -7.65 12.16 -4.01
N ALA A 17 -7.61 12.65 -2.76
CA ALA A 17 -6.47 13.40 -2.26
C ALA A 17 -5.18 12.56 -2.25
N ALA A 18 -5.26 11.29 -1.84
CA ALA A 18 -4.13 10.37 -1.88
C ALA A 18 -3.62 10.12 -3.32
N TYR A 19 -4.52 9.85 -4.28
CA TYR A 19 -4.16 9.64 -5.69
C TYR A 19 -3.48 10.87 -6.30
N ARG A 20 -3.99 12.06 -6.05
CA ARG A 20 -3.40 13.32 -6.55
C ARG A 20 -2.07 13.64 -5.86
N SER A 21 -1.96 13.41 -4.56
CA SER A 21 -0.72 13.59 -3.81
C SER A 21 0.40 12.70 -4.37
N ALA A 22 0.11 11.42 -4.64
CA ALA A 22 1.07 10.50 -5.22
C ALA A 22 1.51 10.91 -6.63
N GLU A 23 0.58 11.33 -7.50
CA GLU A 23 0.92 11.89 -8.81
C GLU A 23 1.86 13.11 -8.68
N GLN A 24 1.54 14.06 -7.80
CA GLN A 24 2.37 15.25 -7.58
C GLN A 24 3.78 14.89 -7.08
N LYS A 25 3.88 13.97 -6.13
CA LYS A 25 5.18 13.48 -5.63
C LYS A 25 5.98 12.79 -6.73
N MET A 26 5.33 11.96 -7.56
CA MET A 26 6.00 11.26 -8.65
C MET A 26 6.37 12.18 -9.83
N ALA A 27 5.64 13.26 -10.05
CA ALA A 27 6.02 14.28 -11.03
C ALA A 27 7.39 14.92 -10.69
N VAL A 28 7.74 15.00 -9.41
CA VAL A 28 9.04 15.47 -8.94
C VAL A 28 10.07 14.35 -8.92
N ALA A 29 9.73 13.19 -8.36
CA ALA A 29 10.68 12.09 -8.14
C ALA A 29 11.05 11.32 -9.42
N ALA A 30 10.09 11.15 -10.34
CA ALA A 30 10.27 10.45 -11.61
C ALA A 30 9.47 11.13 -12.73
N PRO A 31 9.89 12.33 -13.17
CA PRO A 31 9.12 13.16 -14.13
C PRO A 31 8.83 12.45 -15.46
N ASN A 32 9.75 11.58 -15.89
CA ASN A 32 9.63 10.81 -17.12
C ASN A 32 8.59 9.67 -17.02
N CYS A 33 8.22 9.24 -15.81
CA CYS A 33 7.24 8.18 -15.63
C CYS A 33 5.84 8.63 -16.05
N GLY A 34 5.38 9.78 -15.58
CA GLY A 34 4.04 10.29 -15.96
C GLY A 34 2.87 9.43 -15.48
N VAL A 35 3.00 8.74 -14.33
CA VAL A 35 1.87 8.09 -13.66
C VAL A 35 0.77 9.13 -13.39
N SER A 36 -0.49 8.77 -13.68
CA SER A 36 -1.62 9.66 -13.46
C SER A 36 -2.43 9.27 -12.23
N TRP A 37 -3.06 10.25 -11.57
CA TRP A 37 -3.98 9.99 -10.46
C TRP A 37 -5.17 9.13 -10.89
N ASN A 38 -5.60 9.24 -12.17
CA ASN A 38 -6.67 8.44 -12.75
C ASN A 38 -6.32 6.95 -12.77
N LEU A 39 -5.09 6.62 -13.17
CA LEU A 39 -4.60 5.24 -13.18
C LEU A 39 -4.55 4.66 -11.77
N LEU A 40 -4.03 5.44 -10.81
CA LEU A 40 -4.00 5.05 -9.40
C LEU A 40 -5.40 4.85 -8.82
N ALA A 41 -6.36 5.71 -9.19
CA ALA A 41 -7.76 5.56 -8.81
C ALA A 41 -8.40 4.32 -9.44
N GLY A 42 -8.09 4.01 -10.70
CA GLY A 42 -8.53 2.79 -11.37
C GLY A 42 -8.09 1.53 -10.61
N ILE A 43 -6.81 1.48 -10.22
CA ILE A 43 -6.27 0.38 -9.40
C ILE A 43 -6.97 0.36 -8.03
N GLY A 44 -7.00 1.46 -7.29
CA GLY A 44 -7.60 1.48 -5.96
C GLY A 44 -9.09 1.14 -5.94
N ARG A 45 -9.82 1.39 -7.03
CA ARG A 45 -11.20 0.93 -7.20
C ARG A 45 -11.27 -0.60 -7.27
N ILE A 46 -10.43 -1.20 -8.11
CA ILE A 46 -10.42 -2.65 -8.31
C ILE A 46 -9.87 -3.39 -7.09
N GLU A 47 -8.84 -2.84 -6.46
CA GLU A 47 -8.19 -3.48 -5.31
C GLU A 47 -9.06 -3.50 -4.07
N SER A 48 -9.73 -2.39 -3.74
CA SER A 48 -10.44 -2.29 -2.45
C SER A 48 -11.72 -1.46 -2.49
N GLY A 49 -12.18 -1.03 -3.67
CA GLY A 49 -13.27 -0.08 -3.78
C GLY A 49 -12.95 1.26 -3.11
N HIS A 50 -11.72 1.75 -3.27
CA HIS A 50 -11.19 2.96 -2.61
C HIS A 50 -11.20 2.85 -1.07
N ALA A 51 -10.58 1.80 -0.53
CA ALA A 51 -10.57 1.49 0.89
C ALA A 51 -11.99 1.31 1.48
N GLY A 52 -12.79 0.44 0.85
CA GLY A 52 -14.17 0.17 1.29
C GLY A 52 -15.09 1.38 1.21
N GLY A 53 -14.95 2.20 0.16
CA GLY A 53 -15.72 3.44 0.01
C GLY A 53 -15.21 4.61 0.84
N GLY A 54 -13.93 4.60 1.23
CA GLY A 54 -13.33 5.66 2.03
C GLY A 54 -13.50 5.46 3.53
N ALA A 55 -13.62 4.20 3.97
CA ALA A 55 -13.70 3.82 5.37
C ALA A 55 -12.32 3.96 6.03
N VAL A 56 -11.86 5.20 6.15
CA VAL A 56 -10.57 5.58 6.70
C VAL A 56 -10.74 6.69 7.74
N ASP A 57 -9.73 6.83 8.61
CA ASP A 57 -9.62 7.94 9.53
C ASP A 57 -9.24 9.25 8.82
N ALA A 58 -9.13 10.35 9.59
CA ALA A 58 -8.80 11.66 9.03
C ALA A 58 -7.39 11.74 8.41
N ARG A 59 -6.50 10.78 8.71
CA ARG A 59 -5.15 10.68 8.13
C ARG A 59 -5.08 9.70 6.96
N GLY A 60 -6.20 9.06 6.61
CA GLY A 60 -6.29 8.11 5.50
C GLY A 60 -5.94 6.68 5.87
N THR A 61 -5.76 6.35 7.15
CA THR A 61 -5.57 4.97 7.60
C THR A 61 -6.90 4.24 7.67
N ALA A 62 -6.98 3.04 7.08
CA ALA A 62 -8.19 2.22 7.11
C ALA A 62 -8.69 1.99 8.55
N VAL A 63 -9.99 2.23 8.79
CA VAL A 63 -10.57 2.08 10.14
C VAL A 63 -10.68 0.62 10.56
N VAL A 64 -10.84 -0.27 9.59
CA VAL A 64 -10.71 -1.71 9.73
C VAL A 64 -9.60 -2.16 8.79
N PRO A 65 -8.63 -2.96 9.25
CA PRO A 65 -7.59 -3.46 8.38
C PRO A 65 -8.15 -4.21 7.16
N ILE A 66 -7.71 -3.78 5.97
CA ILE A 66 -8.03 -4.42 4.70
C ILE A 66 -6.96 -5.46 4.41
N TYR A 67 -7.36 -6.72 4.27
CA TYR A 67 -6.47 -7.80 3.83
C TYR A 67 -7.13 -8.57 2.70
N GLY A 68 -6.34 -8.91 1.70
CA GLY A 68 -6.75 -9.80 0.62
C GLY A 68 -7.03 -11.23 1.08
N PRO A 69 -7.53 -12.07 0.14
CA PRO A 69 -7.54 -13.51 0.31
C PRO A 69 -6.15 -14.07 0.69
N ALA A 70 -6.15 -15.24 1.32
CA ALA A 70 -4.91 -15.96 1.58
C ALA A 70 -4.21 -16.33 0.27
N LEU A 71 -2.89 -16.19 0.27
CA LEU A 71 -2.00 -16.55 -0.83
C LEU A 71 -1.58 -18.02 -0.67
N ASP A 72 -2.58 -18.90 -0.67
CA ASP A 72 -2.46 -20.35 -0.41
C ASP A 72 -2.61 -21.21 -1.67
N GLY A 73 -2.78 -20.57 -2.83
CA GLY A 73 -2.93 -21.22 -4.13
C GLY A 73 -4.35 -21.69 -4.46
N THR A 74 -5.33 -21.40 -3.58
CA THR A 74 -6.74 -21.74 -3.83
C THR A 74 -7.43 -20.85 -4.87
N LEU A 75 -6.88 -19.66 -5.12
CA LEU A 75 -7.38 -18.73 -6.13
C LEU A 75 -6.51 -18.78 -7.39
N PRO A 76 -7.11 -18.96 -8.59
CA PRO A 76 -6.37 -18.96 -9.85
C PRO A 76 -5.55 -17.68 -10.02
N GLY A 77 -4.25 -17.82 -10.25
CA GLY A 77 -3.34 -16.68 -10.48
C GLY A 77 -2.73 -16.06 -9.21
N ASN A 78 -3.07 -16.53 -8.01
CA ASN A 78 -2.39 -16.09 -6.79
C ASN A 78 -1.04 -16.79 -6.63
N GLU A 79 -0.02 -16.02 -6.25
CA GLU A 79 1.24 -16.57 -5.76
C GLU A 79 1.00 -17.30 -4.43
N ILE A 80 1.68 -18.43 -4.20
CA ILE A 80 1.64 -19.11 -2.89
C ILE A 80 2.74 -18.52 -2.03
N ILE A 81 2.37 -17.83 -0.97
CA ILE A 81 3.32 -17.17 -0.08
C ILE A 81 3.10 -17.68 1.34
N LEU A 82 4.01 -18.52 1.82
CA LEU A 82 4.01 -18.97 3.20
C LEU A 82 4.50 -17.84 4.12
N GLN A 83 3.68 -17.43 5.08
CA GLN A 83 4.01 -16.39 6.07
C GLN A 83 4.71 -16.99 7.29
N SER A 84 4.24 -18.13 7.78
CA SER A 84 4.85 -18.85 8.89
C SER A 84 4.42 -20.32 8.87
N SER A 85 5.35 -21.19 9.29
CA SER A 85 5.08 -22.58 9.58
C SER A 85 5.44 -22.87 11.04
N ALA A 86 4.74 -22.22 11.98
CA ALA A 86 4.84 -22.59 13.39
C ALA A 86 3.98 -23.84 13.66
N GLY A 87 4.64 -24.98 13.86
CA GLY A 87 3.97 -26.28 13.99
C GLY A 87 3.40 -26.81 12.66
N ASN A 88 2.44 -27.75 12.74
CA ASN A 88 1.87 -28.44 11.57
C ASN A 88 0.74 -27.65 10.86
N ARG A 89 0.73 -26.31 10.98
CA ARG A 89 -0.31 -25.43 10.41
C ARG A 89 0.35 -24.28 9.64
N PRO A 90 0.48 -24.37 8.30
CA PRO A 90 0.99 -23.27 7.51
C PRO A 90 0.01 -22.09 7.56
N THR A 91 0.56 -20.89 7.77
CA THR A 91 -0.15 -19.62 7.57
C THR A 91 0.37 -18.99 6.30
N TYR A 92 -0.53 -18.48 5.47
CA TYR A 92 -0.21 -17.88 4.19
C TYR A 92 -0.36 -16.38 4.27
N ALA A 93 0.51 -15.66 3.57
CA ALA A 93 0.46 -14.22 3.50
C ALA A 93 -0.83 -13.76 2.81
N ARG A 94 -1.14 -12.48 2.99
CA ARG A 94 -2.26 -11.81 2.34
C ARG A 94 -1.76 -10.53 1.70
N ALA A 95 -2.44 -10.11 0.64
CA ALA A 95 -2.32 -8.74 0.18
C ALA A 95 -2.78 -7.76 1.28
N MET A 96 -2.16 -6.60 1.38
CA MET A 96 -2.34 -5.67 2.50
C MET A 96 -2.80 -4.30 2.00
N GLY A 97 -3.83 -3.77 2.68
CA GLY A 97 -4.22 -2.37 2.60
C GLY A 97 -4.98 -1.97 1.34
N PRO A 98 -5.27 -0.67 1.18
CA PRO A 98 -6.13 -0.16 0.12
C PRO A 98 -5.66 -0.48 -1.32
N MET A 99 -4.35 -0.62 -1.51
CA MET A 99 -3.73 -0.93 -2.80
C MET A 99 -3.27 -2.40 -2.88
N GLN A 100 -3.64 -3.23 -1.90
CA GLN A 100 -3.49 -4.69 -1.89
C GLN A 100 -2.06 -5.16 -2.20
N PHE A 101 -1.08 -4.62 -1.48
CA PHE A 101 0.32 -5.00 -1.66
C PHE A 101 0.61 -6.40 -1.15
N LEU A 102 1.30 -7.21 -1.96
CA LEU A 102 2.00 -8.39 -1.47
C LEU A 102 3.16 -7.98 -0.55
N PRO A 103 3.49 -8.75 0.51
CA PRO A 103 4.57 -8.39 1.43
C PRO A 103 5.91 -8.13 0.75
N GLY A 104 6.29 -8.96 -0.22
CA GLY A 104 7.54 -8.79 -0.97
C GLY A 104 7.59 -7.51 -1.80
N THR A 105 6.46 -7.12 -2.39
CA THR A 105 6.34 -5.86 -3.13
C THR A 105 6.35 -4.68 -2.16
N TRP A 106 5.63 -4.75 -1.04
CA TRP A 106 5.64 -3.73 -0.01
C TRP A 106 7.07 -3.48 0.51
N ALA A 107 7.82 -4.53 0.84
CA ALA A 107 9.20 -4.40 1.32
C ALA A 107 10.12 -3.63 0.35
N ARG A 108 9.83 -3.62 -0.96
CA ARG A 108 10.63 -2.91 -1.98
C ARG A 108 10.13 -1.49 -2.27
N TYR A 109 8.84 -1.25 -2.11
CA TYR A 109 8.18 -0.02 -2.57
C TYR A 109 7.48 0.78 -1.47
N ALA A 110 7.53 0.32 -0.21
CA ALA A 110 7.00 1.01 0.96
C ALA A 110 7.42 2.49 0.94
N SER A 111 6.45 3.37 1.19
CA SER A 111 6.62 4.80 1.01
C SER A 111 5.82 5.57 2.04
N ASP A 112 6.40 6.63 2.60
CA ASP A 112 5.71 7.58 3.46
C ASP A 112 5.00 8.65 2.61
N GLY A 113 3.74 8.36 2.30
CA GLY A 113 2.87 9.18 1.47
C GLY A 113 2.31 10.39 2.20
N LYS A 114 2.13 10.32 3.52
CA LYS A 114 1.62 11.43 4.34
C LYS A 114 2.69 12.28 5.03
N GLY A 115 3.95 11.83 5.05
CA GLY A 115 5.08 12.58 5.56
C GLY A 115 5.22 12.55 7.09
N ASP A 116 4.74 11.50 7.75
CA ASP A 116 4.82 11.36 9.22
C ASP A 116 5.96 10.46 9.70
N GLY A 117 6.81 10.00 8.79
CA GLY A 117 7.97 9.14 9.05
C GLY A 117 7.65 7.65 9.10
N VAL A 118 6.41 7.23 8.87
CA VAL A 118 5.99 5.83 8.93
C VAL A 118 5.30 5.42 7.64
N ALA A 119 5.83 4.40 6.96
CA ALA A 119 5.16 3.77 5.84
C ALA A 119 4.20 2.69 6.35
N ASP A 120 2.89 2.94 6.24
CA ASP A 120 1.82 2.02 6.65
C ASP A 120 1.05 1.50 5.42
N PRO A 121 1.05 0.19 5.13
CA PRO A 121 0.30 -0.35 3.99
C PRO A 121 -1.21 -0.11 4.13
N GLN A 122 -1.73 0.07 5.35
CA GLN A 122 -3.14 0.35 5.62
C GLN A 122 -3.51 1.82 5.39
N ASN A 123 -2.54 2.70 5.16
CA ASN A 123 -2.78 4.10 4.87
C ASN A 123 -2.91 4.37 3.37
N LEU A 124 -3.96 5.09 2.97
CA LEU A 124 -4.23 5.44 1.57
C LEU A 124 -3.10 6.24 0.93
N PHE A 125 -2.51 7.22 1.62
CA PHE A 125 -1.45 8.05 1.03
C PHE A 125 -0.18 7.22 0.81
N ASP A 126 0.20 6.42 1.80
CA ASP A 126 1.41 5.59 1.79
C ASP A 126 1.31 4.48 0.72
N SER A 127 0.23 3.70 0.77
CA SER A 127 -0.03 2.64 -0.20
C SER A 127 -0.18 3.18 -1.62
N THR A 128 -0.80 4.35 -1.81
CA THR A 128 -0.91 4.97 -3.14
C THR A 128 0.46 5.43 -3.67
N LEU A 129 1.30 6.04 -2.83
CA LEU A 129 2.63 6.46 -3.25
C LEU A 129 3.52 5.24 -3.58
N ALA A 130 3.42 4.18 -2.79
CA ALA A 130 4.08 2.91 -3.08
C ALA A 130 3.62 2.33 -4.43
N ALA A 131 2.31 2.36 -4.72
CA ALA A 131 1.76 1.87 -5.98
C ALA A 131 2.27 2.68 -7.17
N ALA A 132 2.32 4.00 -7.03
CA ALA A 132 2.86 4.90 -8.05
C ALA A 132 4.34 4.58 -8.35
N ARG A 133 5.16 4.38 -7.32
CA ARG A 133 6.58 3.97 -7.48
C ARG A 133 6.72 2.60 -8.13
N TYR A 134 5.86 1.65 -7.77
CA TYR A 134 5.89 0.31 -8.37
C TYR A 134 5.50 0.31 -9.85
N LEU A 135 4.49 1.08 -10.24
CA LEU A 135 4.09 1.24 -11.64
C LEU A 135 5.21 1.93 -12.46
N CYS A 136 5.88 2.93 -11.87
CA CYS A 136 6.99 3.64 -12.49
C CYS A 136 8.32 2.87 -12.53
N SER A 137 8.41 1.71 -11.86
CA SER A 137 9.66 0.96 -11.81
C SER A 137 10.07 0.41 -13.18
N GLY A 138 11.38 0.22 -13.37
CA GLY A 138 11.94 -0.22 -14.65
C GLY A 138 12.07 0.87 -15.71
N GLY A 139 11.90 2.15 -15.33
CA GLY A 139 12.08 3.28 -16.24
C GLY A 139 10.94 3.47 -17.24
N LEU A 140 9.75 2.94 -16.93
CA LEU A 140 8.58 3.02 -17.80
C LEU A 140 8.06 4.46 -17.92
N ASN A 141 7.54 4.78 -19.10
CA ASN A 141 6.77 5.99 -19.39
C ASN A 141 5.28 5.63 -19.48
N LEU A 142 4.54 5.88 -18.42
CA LEU A 142 3.11 5.63 -18.30
C LEU A 142 2.22 6.65 -19.04
N ARG A 143 2.82 7.43 -19.95
CA ARG A 143 2.10 8.15 -21.01
C ARG A 143 1.99 7.31 -22.29
N ASP A 144 2.79 6.25 -22.42
CA ASP A 144 2.73 5.28 -23.51
C ASP A 144 1.75 4.14 -23.13
N PRO A 145 0.64 3.95 -23.88
CA PRO A 145 -0.36 2.92 -23.57
C PRO A 145 0.21 1.51 -23.45
N SER A 146 1.24 1.17 -24.23
CA SER A 146 1.86 -0.16 -24.19
C SER A 146 2.61 -0.40 -22.87
N GLN A 147 3.27 0.65 -22.35
CA GLN A 147 4.00 0.61 -21.09
C GLN A 147 3.06 0.68 -19.90
N VAL A 148 1.94 1.40 -20.01
CA VAL A 148 0.85 1.34 -19.03
C VAL A 148 0.34 -0.09 -18.91
N MET A 149 0.02 -0.75 -20.02
CA MET A 149 -0.43 -2.14 -20.02
C MET A 149 0.61 -3.06 -19.35
N ALA A 150 1.89 -2.94 -19.71
CA ALA A 150 2.96 -3.72 -19.10
C ALA A 150 3.09 -3.47 -17.58
N ALA A 151 2.94 -2.22 -17.12
CA ALA A 151 2.97 -1.89 -15.70
C ALA A 151 1.78 -2.50 -14.93
N ILE A 152 0.57 -2.44 -15.52
CA ILE A 152 -0.64 -3.00 -14.91
C ILE A 152 -0.55 -4.53 -14.85
N LEU A 153 -0.09 -5.18 -15.93
CA LEU A 153 0.10 -6.64 -15.95
C LEU A 153 1.21 -7.11 -15.00
N ARG A 154 2.21 -6.25 -14.74
CA ARG A 154 3.20 -6.50 -13.68
C ARG A 154 2.56 -6.39 -12.30
N TYR A 155 1.62 -5.46 -12.11
CA TYR A 155 0.86 -5.31 -10.86
C TYR A 155 -0.02 -6.54 -10.60
N ASN A 156 -0.76 -6.97 -11.63
CA ASN A 156 -1.57 -8.19 -11.62
C ASN A 156 -1.66 -8.76 -13.05
N ASN A 157 -1.16 -9.98 -13.25
CA ASN A 157 -1.05 -10.61 -14.57
C ASN A 157 -2.40 -11.17 -15.08
N SER A 158 -3.38 -10.27 -15.25
CA SER A 158 -4.72 -10.58 -15.74
C SER A 158 -5.17 -9.51 -16.73
N MET A 159 -5.53 -9.94 -17.94
CA MET A 159 -6.08 -9.02 -18.94
C MET A 159 -7.44 -8.44 -18.52
N ALA A 160 -8.27 -9.23 -17.81
CA ALA A 160 -9.53 -8.72 -17.27
C ALA A 160 -9.27 -7.64 -16.22
N TYR A 161 -8.26 -7.82 -15.37
CA TYR A 161 -7.79 -6.80 -14.44
C TYR A 161 -7.37 -5.52 -15.16
N ALA A 162 -6.50 -5.66 -16.16
CA ALA A 162 -5.99 -4.51 -16.89
C ALA A 162 -7.08 -3.73 -17.62
N GLN A 163 -8.03 -4.42 -18.25
CA GLN A 163 -9.16 -3.77 -18.93
C GLN A 163 -10.06 -3.00 -17.96
N ASN A 164 -10.34 -3.57 -16.78
CA ASN A 164 -11.13 -2.88 -15.75
C ASN A 164 -10.39 -1.65 -15.20
N VAL A 165 -9.10 -1.77 -14.88
CA VAL A 165 -8.29 -0.64 -14.39
C VAL A 165 -8.28 0.49 -15.41
N LEU A 166 -8.01 0.19 -16.67
CA LEU A 166 -7.99 1.18 -17.74
C LEU A 166 -9.37 1.77 -18.01
N GLY A 167 -10.43 0.95 -17.96
CA GLY A 167 -11.81 1.41 -18.10
C GLY A 167 -12.19 2.41 -17.02
N TRP A 168 -11.89 2.11 -15.75
CA TRP A 168 -12.14 3.04 -14.64
C TRP A 168 -11.23 4.26 -14.65
N ALA A 169 -9.95 4.11 -15.01
CA ALA A 169 -9.05 5.25 -15.18
C ALA A 169 -9.56 6.21 -16.25
N SER A 170 -10.03 5.69 -17.39
CA SER A 170 -10.67 6.48 -18.45
C SER A 170 -11.95 7.16 -17.96
N ALA A 171 -12.77 6.45 -17.19
CA ALA A 171 -13.97 7.01 -16.59
C ALA A 171 -13.65 8.19 -15.69
N TYR A 172 -12.67 8.05 -14.80
CA TYR A 172 -12.24 9.13 -13.92
C TYR A 172 -11.66 10.34 -14.66
N ALA A 173 -11.04 10.12 -15.82
CA ALA A 173 -10.55 11.19 -16.67
C ALA A 173 -11.67 11.93 -17.44
N THR A 174 -12.73 11.21 -17.84
CA THR A 174 -13.72 11.71 -18.81
C THR A 174 -15.10 12.01 -18.21
N GLY A 175 -15.41 11.48 -17.03
CA GLY A 175 -16.76 11.52 -16.47
C GLY A 175 -17.68 10.39 -16.96
N VAL A 176 -17.21 9.52 -17.87
CA VAL A 176 -18.05 8.49 -18.50
C VAL A 176 -17.82 7.13 -17.85
N VAL A 177 -18.84 6.62 -17.15
CA VAL A 177 -18.80 5.31 -16.50
C VAL A 177 -18.64 4.20 -17.55
N PRO A 178 -17.71 3.24 -17.36
CA PRO A 178 -17.48 2.20 -18.35
C PRO A 178 -18.65 1.21 -18.33
N VAL A 179 -19.02 0.73 -19.51
CA VAL A 179 -19.99 -0.35 -19.72
C VAL A 179 -19.26 -1.59 -20.22
N ASP A 180 -19.82 -2.77 -19.98
CA ASP A 180 -19.33 -4.05 -20.53
C ASP A 180 -17.87 -4.41 -20.19
N LEU A 181 -17.43 -4.10 -18.96
CA LEU A 181 -16.13 -4.58 -18.47
C LEU A 181 -16.17 -6.11 -18.24
N PRO A 182 -15.06 -6.83 -18.52
CA PRO A 182 -15.00 -8.26 -18.26
C PRO A 182 -15.22 -8.54 -16.77
N PRO A 183 -15.91 -9.63 -16.43
CA PRO A 183 -16.18 -9.96 -15.04
C PRO A 183 -14.87 -10.22 -14.28
N MET A 184 -14.80 -9.66 -13.08
CA MET A 184 -13.75 -9.99 -12.12
C MET A 184 -14.17 -11.26 -11.38
N THR A 185 -13.54 -12.39 -11.71
CA THR A 185 -13.76 -13.65 -10.99
C THR A 185 -12.88 -13.68 -9.74
N GLY A 186 -13.42 -13.25 -8.61
CA GLY A 186 -12.76 -13.31 -7.31
C GLY A 186 -13.59 -12.59 -6.25
N PRO A 187 -13.61 -13.05 -4.98
CA PRO A 187 -14.28 -12.30 -3.93
C PRO A 187 -13.56 -10.96 -3.71
N PRO A 188 -14.29 -9.85 -3.43
CA PRO A 188 -13.65 -8.63 -2.96
C PRO A 188 -12.83 -8.94 -1.69
N PRO A 189 -11.74 -8.20 -1.42
CA PRO A 189 -10.94 -8.44 -0.22
C PRO A 189 -11.84 -8.40 1.02
N PRO A 190 -11.74 -9.40 1.91
CA PRO A 190 -12.44 -9.33 3.17
C PRO A 190 -11.92 -8.15 4.01
N LEU A 191 -12.83 -7.42 4.64
CA LEU A 191 -12.47 -6.58 5.79
C LEU A 191 -12.10 -7.56 6.92
N ALA A 192 -10.86 -7.54 7.39
CA ALA A 192 -10.42 -8.54 8.37
C ALA A 192 -10.53 -8.03 9.80
N ASP A 193 -10.74 -8.96 10.73
CA ASP A 193 -10.62 -8.70 12.17
C ASP A 193 -9.15 -8.42 12.54
N ALA A 194 -8.93 -7.50 13.48
CA ALA A 194 -7.63 -6.99 13.93
C ALA A 194 -6.66 -8.04 14.54
N HIS A 195 -7.01 -9.33 14.50
CA HIS A 195 -6.20 -10.41 15.06
C HIS A 195 -5.15 -11.00 14.09
N LEU A 196 -4.93 -10.38 12.92
CA LEU A 196 -3.90 -10.77 11.96
C LEU A 196 -2.67 -9.84 11.95
N GLU A 197 -2.48 -9.07 13.02
CA GLU A 197 -1.44 -8.04 13.19
C GLU A 197 0.02 -8.53 13.19
N HIS A 198 0.30 -9.80 12.90
CA HIS A 198 1.69 -10.29 12.86
C HIS A 198 2.18 -10.40 11.42
N ALA A 199 2.47 -9.24 10.82
CA ALA A 199 3.28 -9.15 9.59
C ALA A 199 4.75 -9.55 9.81
N GLU A 200 5.12 -9.98 11.02
CA GLU A 200 6.41 -10.57 11.37
C GLU A 200 6.52 -12.02 10.86
N GLY A 201 6.48 -12.16 9.54
CA GLY A 201 6.71 -13.42 8.82
C GLY A 201 7.86 -13.36 7.83
N LEU A 202 8.53 -12.21 7.70
CA LEU A 202 9.82 -12.07 7.02
C LEU A 202 10.67 -11.12 7.88
N GLY A 203 11.54 -11.72 8.70
CA GLY A 203 12.27 -11.03 9.76
C GLY A 203 13.17 -9.86 9.32
N PRO A 204 13.74 -9.12 10.29
CA PRO A 204 14.48 -7.86 10.08
C PRO A 204 15.86 -7.98 9.38
N ASN A 205 16.08 -8.97 8.50
CA ASN A 205 17.41 -9.27 7.94
C ASN A 205 17.44 -9.63 6.44
N LEU A 206 16.49 -9.17 5.62
CA LEU A 206 16.75 -9.19 4.18
C LEU A 206 17.77 -8.08 3.84
N PRO A 207 18.92 -8.40 3.24
CA PRO A 207 19.82 -7.36 2.77
C PRO A 207 19.05 -6.51 1.75
N MET A 208 18.75 -5.27 2.13
CA MET A 208 18.40 -4.17 1.25
C MET A 208 19.57 -3.94 0.31
N ASN A 209 19.76 -4.82 -0.69
CA ASN A 209 20.65 -4.70 -1.84
C ASN A 209 20.54 -5.96 -2.72
N ILE A 210 19.43 -6.08 -3.48
CA ILE A 210 19.50 -6.74 -4.79
C ILE A 210 18.38 -6.16 -5.70
N ASN A 211 18.69 -4.96 -6.20
CA ASN A 211 18.06 -4.22 -7.30
C ASN A 211 16.58 -3.80 -7.15
N GLY A 212 16.39 -2.47 -7.04
CA GLY A 212 15.10 -1.83 -7.29
C GLY A 212 15.07 -0.30 -7.19
N LEU A 213 15.96 0.33 -6.42
CA LEU A 213 16.04 1.79 -6.28
C LEU A 213 17.51 2.24 -6.26
N PRO A 214 17.89 3.32 -6.99
CA PRO A 214 19.20 3.92 -6.87
C PRO A 214 19.44 4.39 -5.42
N SER A 215 20.67 4.27 -4.93
CA SER A 215 21.12 4.80 -3.64
C SER A 215 20.92 6.31 -3.49
N ASP A 216 20.64 7.01 -4.59
CA ASP A 216 20.43 8.45 -4.68
C ASP A 216 18.94 8.84 -4.67
N ASP A 217 18.01 7.91 -4.41
CA ASP A 217 16.58 8.22 -4.35
C ASP A 217 16.28 9.20 -3.18
N PRO A 218 15.85 10.43 -3.47
CA PRO A 218 15.59 11.45 -2.45
C PRO A 218 14.44 11.06 -1.49
N LEU A 219 13.65 10.04 -1.82
CA LEU A 219 12.55 9.52 -0.99
C LEU A 219 12.92 8.24 -0.22
N ALA A 220 14.12 7.67 -0.43
CA ALA A 220 14.59 6.47 0.28
C ALA A 220 15.19 6.75 1.68
N ARG A 221 15.07 7.99 2.18
CA ARG A 221 15.66 8.38 3.47
C ARG A 221 14.82 7.88 4.65
N MET A 222 14.96 6.60 4.97
CA MET A 222 14.66 6.06 6.29
C MET A 222 15.96 6.11 7.13
N PRO A 223 15.95 6.69 8.34
CA PRO A 223 17.04 6.43 9.28
C PRO A 223 16.96 4.98 9.75
N LEU A 224 18.01 4.20 9.46
CA LEU A 224 18.22 2.89 10.06
C LEU A 224 18.42 3.10 11.56
N ILE A 225 17.60 2.46 12.39
CA ILE A 225 17.93 2.28 13.81
C ILE A 225 19.17 1.37 13.86
N ASP A 226 20.31 1.93 14.26
CA ASP A 226 21.55 1.18 14.47
C ASP A 226 21.47 0.42 15.80
N LEU A 227 21.13 -0.88 15.73
CA LEU A 227 21.09 -1.79 16.88
C LEU A 227 22.46 -2.40 17.22
N SER A 228 23.56 -1.94 16.61
CA SER A 228 24.90 -2.46 16.89
C SER A 228 25.65 -1.68 17.98
N GLN A 229 25.10 -0.57 18.48
CA GLN A 229 25.70 0.14 19.61
C GLN A 229 25.18 -0.39 20.95
N PRO A 230 26.06 -0.80 21.89
CA PRO A 230 25.63 -1.09 23.25
C PRO A 230 25.10 0.21 23.86
N GLN A 231 23.79 0.22 24.14
CA GLN A 231 23.13 1.29 24.88
C GLN A 231 23.76 1.36 26.27
N ASN A 232 24.48 2.45 26.55
CA ASN A 232 24.84 2.79 27.92
C ASN A 232 23.52 3.00 28.68
N ALA A 233 23.18 2.07 29.57
CA ALA A 233 22.02 2.17 30.44
C ALA A 233 22.21 3.35 31.38
N GLY A 234 21.57 4.47 31.06
CA GLY A 234 21.29 5.52 32.04
C GLY A 234 20.38 4.97 33.14
N PRO A 235 20.43 5.53 34.36
CA PRO A 235 19.59 5.05 35.46
C PRO A 235 18.10 5.18 35.08
N PRO A 236 17.26 4.21 35.51
CA PRO A 236 15.86 4.19 35.14
C PRO A 236 15.13 5.44 35.68
N PRO A 237 14.13 5.96 34.95
CA PRO A 237 13.36 7.11 35.39
C PRO A 237 12.53 6.79 36.63
N MET A 238 12.66 7.63 37.67
CA MET A 238 11.79 7.56 38.85
C MET A 238 10.44 8.21 38.55
N PHE A 239 9.36 7.51 38.85
CA PHE A 239 8.00 7.99 38.65
C PHE A 239 7.44 8.70 39.90
N PRO A 240 6.50 9.67 39.75
CA PRO A 240 6.05 10.57 40.83
C PRO A 240 5.36 9.88 42.02
N TRP A 241 4.99 8.61 41.89
CA TRP A 241 4.33 7.81 42.92
C TRP A 241 5.30 6.98 43.78
N MET A 242 6.63 7.14 43.57
CA MET A 242 7.68 6.51 44.37
C MET A 242 8.27 7.44 45.46
N ALA A 243 7.66 8.60 45.71
CA ALA A 243 8.11 9.49 46.77
C ALA A 243 7.63 9.01 48.16
N PRO A 244 8.50 8.92 49.19
CA PRO A 244 8.07 8.63 50.54
C PRO A 244 7.22 9.79 51.11
N ALA A 245 6.20 9.44 51.91
CA ALA A 245 5.33 10.42 52.56
C ALA A 245 6.11 11.33 53.53
N PRO A 246 5.77 12.62 53.65
CA PRO A 246 6.45 13.54 54.56
C PRO A 246 6.17 13.15 56.01
N GLN A 247 7.22 12.90 56.78
CA GLN A 247 7.15 12.87 58.25
C GLN A 247 7.21 14.32 58.77
N GLN A 248 6.44 14.59 59.83
CA GLN A 248 6.33 15.89 60.51
C GLN A 248 7.67 16.39 61.04
#